data_AF-A0A085LS17-F1
#
_entry.id   AF-A0A085LS17-F1
#
_cell.length_a   1.000
_cell.length_b   1.000
_cell.length_c   1.000
_cell.angle_alpha   90.00
_cell.angle_beta   90.00
_cell.angle_gamma   90.00
#
_symmetry.space_group_name_H-M   'P 1'
#
loop_
_entity.id
_entity.type
_entity.pdbx_description
1 polymer ?
#
loop_
_entity_poly.entity_id
_entity_poly.type
_entity_poly.pdbx_seq_one_letter_code
_entity_poly.pdbx_strand_id
1 'polypeptide(L)'
;MMVGCQNVKDKSKIAKDARVALDSVSLTIMAVLPQIVDINIYKMAHQDFSGASFEMIGGLEEQIRSVREVVEMPIAKPEIFQRVGIKPPKGVLLYGPPGTGKTP
;
A
#
# COMPACT_ATOMS: atom_id res chain seq x y z
N MET A 1 14.67 25.77 -16.42
CA MET A 1 13.98 25.77 -17.73
C MET A 1 12.52 26.15 -17.49
N MET A 2 11.99 27.13 -18.21
CA MET A 2 10.58 27.55 -18.09
C MET A 2 9.75 26.75 -19.10
N VAL A 3 8.63 26.16 -18.66
CA VAL A 3 7.74 25.32 -19.49
C VAL A 3 6.30 25.80 -19.38
N GLY A 4 5.52 25.66 -20.45
CA GLY A 4 4.11 26.06 -20.49
C GLY A 4 3.21 25.07 -19.75
N CYS A 5 2.25 25.56 -18.96
CA CYS A 5 1.24 24.75 -18.28
C CYS A 5 -0.16 25.25 -18.64
N GLN A 6 -0.58 25.03 -19.89
CA GLN A 6 -1.86 25.51 -20.40
C GLN A 6 -2.97 24.45 -20.35
N ASN A 7 -2.66 23.15 -20.36
CA ASN A 7 -3.69 22.11 -20.55
C ASN A 7 -3.63 20.91 -19.57
N VAL A 8 -2.94 21.05 -18.43
CA VAL A 8 -2.89 19.98 -17.42
C VAL A 8 -4.17 20.00 -16.57
N LYS A 9 -4.98 18.93 -16.69
CA LYS A 9 -6.25 18.76 -15.95
C LYS A 9 -6.07 18.75 -14.43
N ASP A 10 -4.94 18.23 -13.93
CA ASP A 10 -4.63 18.11 -12.50
C ASP A 10 -3.35 18.89 -12.14
N LYS A 11 -3.45 20.21 -12.02
CA LYS A 11 -2.31 21.07 -11.61
C LYS A 11 -1.76 20.71 -10.22
N SER A 12 -2.59 20.15 -9.34
CA SER A 12 -2.22 19.75 -7.97
C SER A 12 -1.24 18.57 -7.91
N LYS A 13 -1.12 17.78 -8.99
CA LYS A 13 -0.19 16.64 -9.07
C LYS A 13 1.22 17.03 -9.51
N ILE A 14 1.42 18.30 -9.89
CA ILE A 14 2.72 18.82 -10.30
C ILE A 14 3.47 19.25 -9.03
N ALA A 15 4.15 18.30 -8.40
CA ALA A 15 5.05 18.55 -7.29
C ALA A 15 6.49 18.78 -7.77
N LYS A 16 7.35 19.32 -6.90
CA LYS A 16 8.80 19.32 -7.14
C LYS A 16 9.25 17.86 -7.36
N ASP A 17 10.13 17.66 -8.35
CA ASP A 17 10.63 16.35 -8.82
C ASP A 17 9.60 15.45 -9.52
N ALA A 18 8.40 15.95 -9.83
CA ALA A 18 7.44 15.22 -10.65
C ALA A 18 7.96 15.05 -12.08
N ARG A 19 7.80 13.84 -12.63
CA ARG A 19 8.09 13.55 -14.02
C ARG A 19 6.91 14.00 -14.87
N VAL A 20 7.18 14.72 -15.94
CA VAL A 20 6.16 15.23 -16.85
C VAL A 20 6.53 14.95 -18.29
N ALA A 21 5.55 14.58 -19.10
CA ALA A 21 5.68 14.56 -20.55
C ALA A 21 5.53 15.98 -21.08
N LEU A 22 6.50 16.43 -21.88
CA LEU A 22 6.50 17.73 -22.53
C LEU A 22 6.33 17.53 -24.04
N ASP A 23 5.59 18.43 -24.67
CA ASP A 23 5.63 18.57 -26.12
C ASP A 23 7.00 19.11 -26.56
N SER A 24 7.63 18.47 -27.53
CA SER A 24 9.03 18.76 -27.93
C SER A 24 9.20 20.10 -28.66
N VAL A 25 8.10 20.67 -29.16
CA VAL A 25 8.10 21.92 -29.92
C VAL A 25 7.63 23.09 -29.06
N SER A 26 6.48 22.94 -28.39
CA SER A 26 5.86 24.00 -27.60
C SER A 26 6.27 24.02 -26.12
N LEU A 27 7.08 23.05 -25.67
CA LEU A 27 7.50 22.90 -24.27
C LEU A 27 6.33 22.95 -23.27
N THR A 28 5.16 22.47 -23.69
CA THR A 28 3.94 22.44 -22.87
C THR A 28 3.83 21.10 -22.16
N ILE A 29 3.47 21.13 -20.87
CA ILE A 29 3.18 19.92 -20.10
C ILE A 29 1.92 19.24 -20.64
N MET A 30 2.09 18.02 -21.14
CA MET A 30 1.01 17.19 -21.68
C MET A 30 0.44 16.24 -20.63
N ALA A 31 1.30 15.65 -19.80
CA ALA A 31 0.90 14.69 -18.76
C ALA A 31 1.91 14.61 -17.62
N VAL A 32 1.46 14.19 -16.44
CA VAL A 32 2.34 13.81 -15.33
C VAL A 32 2.56 12.30 -15.40
N LEU A 33 3.83 11.87 -15.41
CA LEU A 33 4.22 10.47 -15.44
C LEU A 33 4.31 9.92 -13.99
N PRO A 34 3.96 8.64 -13.78
CA PRO A 34 4.14 8.00 -12.48
C PRO A 34 5.63 7.97 -12.10
N GLN A 35 5.90 7.91 -10.80
CA GLN A 35 7.25 7.73 -10.31
C GLN A 35 7.83 6.42 -10.85
N ILE A 36 9.11 6.42 -11.22
CA ILE A 36 9.81 5.15 -11.45
C ILE A 36 9.91 4.49 -10.09
N VAL A 37 9.24 3.35 -9.98
CA VAL A 37 9.40 2.41 -8.90
C VAL A 37 10.04 1.18 -9.52
N ASP A 38 11.09 0.67 -8.89
CA ASP A 38 11.83 -0.47 -9.40
C ASP A 38 10.91 -1.67 -9.62
N ILE A 39 11.17 -2.42 -10.70
CA ILE A 39 10.39 -3.61 -11.04
C ILE A 39 10.38 -4.62 -9.88
N ASN A 40 11.46 -4.68 -9.11
CA ASN A 40 11.59 -5.58 -7.95
C ASN A 40 10.67 -5.16 -6.80
N ILE A 41 10.43 -3.86 -6.61
CA ILE A 41 9.50 -3.34 -5.61
C ILE A 41 8.07 -3.70 -6.01
N TYR A 42 7.71 -3.51 -7.29
CA TYR A 42 6.40 -3.91 -7.80
C TYR A 42 6.15 -5.42 -7.69
N LYS A 43 7.16 -6.24 -7.98
CA LYS A 43 7.07 -7.71 -7.84
C LYS A 43 6.90 -8.17 -6.39
N MET A 44 7.47 -7.45 -5.43
CA MET A 44 7.28 -7.75 -4.00
C MET A 44 5.91 -7.29 -3.49
N ALA A 45 5.38 -6.17 -4.01
CA ALA A 45 4.08 -5.65 -3.59
C ALA A 45 2.88 -6.44 -4.15
N HIS A 46 3.04 -7.02 -5.35
CA HIS A 46 2.01 -7.83 -6.02
C HIS A 46 2.38 -9.31 -6.04
N GLN A 47 2.55 -9.90 -4.86
CA GLN A 47 2.60 -11.35 -4.75
C GLN A 47 1.16 -11.88 -4.69
N ASP A 48 0.69 -12.46 -5.79
CA ASP A 48 -0.58 -13.19 -5.82
C ASP A 48 -0.43 -14.46 -4.96
N PHE A 49 -0.91 -14.40 -3.71
CA PHE A 49 -1.00 -15.56 -2.82
C PHE A 49 -2.18 -16.45 -3.26
N SER A 50 -1.99 -17.23 -4.33
CA SER A 50 -2.95 -18.26 -4.73
C SER A 50 -2.64 -19.57 -4.01
N GLY A 51 -3.31 -19.84 -2.90
CA GLY A 51 -3.30 -21.18 -2.29
C GLY A 51 -3.20 -21.26 -0.77
N ALA A 52 -3.00 -20.15 -0.06
CA ALA A 52 -2.96 -20.15 1.40
C ALA A 52 -4.35 -19.80 1.97
N SER A 53 -5.12 -20.82 2.38
CA SER A 53 -6.30 -20.61 3.23
C SER A 53 -5.86 -20.65 4.69
N PHE A 54 -6.39 -19.76 5.51
CA PHE A 54 -6.19 -19.78 6.97
C PHE A 54 -6.72 -21.08 7.60
N GLU A 55 -7.59 -21.81 6.91
CA GLU A 55 -8.10 -23.13 7.30
C GLU A 55 -7.01 -24.22 7.27
N MET A 56 -5.90 -23.99 6.55
CA MET A 56 -4.76 -24.90 6.51
C MET A 56 -3.90 -24.84 7.78
N ILE A 57 -4.07 -23.79 8.59
CA ILE A 57 -3.31 -23.58 9.82
C ILE A 57 -4.12 -24.15 11.01
N GLY A 58 -3.97 -25.46 11.24
CA GLY A 58 -4.67 -26.15 12.33
C GLY A 58 -4.21 -25.71 13.73
N GLY A 59 -5.16 -25.53 14.64
CA GLY A 59 -4.90 -25.29 16.07
C GLY A 59 -4.48 -23.86 16.46
N LEU A 60 -4.49 -22.92 15.50
CA LEU A 60 -4.15 -21.50 15.73
C LEU A 60 -5.31 -20.54 15.42
N GLU A 61 -6.55 -21.03 15.46
CA GLU A 61 -7.75 -20.23 15.11
C GLU A 61 -7.90 -18.96 15.96
N GLU A 62 -7.59 -19.02 17.26
CA GLU A 62 -7.68 -17.87 18.17
C GLU A 62 -6.65 -16.79 17.81
N GLN A 63 -5.43 -17.21 17.48
CA GLN A 63 -4.35 -16.32 17.06
C GLN A 63 -4.70 -15.70 15.70
N ILE A 64 -5.15 -16.50 14.74
CA ILE A 64 -5.58 -16.02 13.41
C ILE A 64 -6.72 -15.00 13.55
N ARG A 65 -7.71 -15.30 14.39
CA ARG A 65 -8.81 -14.37 14.68
C ARG A 65 -8.31 -13.06 15.26
N SER A 66 -7.39 -13.10 16.23
CA SER A 66 -6.80 -11.89 16.81
C SER A 66 -6.03 -11.07 15.78
N VAL A 67 -5.27 -11.72 14.89
CA VAL A 67 -4.56 -11.04 13.80
C VAL A 67 -5.53 -10.40 12.82
N ARG A 68 -6.58 -11.11 12.40
CA ARG A 68 -7.62 -10.55 11.54
C ARG A 68 -8.29 -9.34 12.18
N GLU A 69 -8.63 -9.43 13.46
CA GLU A 69 -9.25 -8.33 14.18
C GLU A 69 -8.33 -7.09 14.21
N VAL A 70 -7.05 -7.30 14.53
CA VAL A 70 -6.04 -6.23 14.59
C VAL A 70 -5.78 -5.59 13.23
N VAL A 71 -5.89 -6.33 12.13
CA VAL A 71 -5.60 -5.84 10.77
C VAL A 71 -6.85 -5.29 10.08
N GLU A 72 -7.99 -5.96 10.19
CA GLU A 72 -9.25 -5.60 9.52
C GLU A 72 -9.99 -4.50 10.28
N MET A 73 -9.99 -4.49 11.61
CA MET A 73 -10.78 -3.52 12.40
C MET A 73 -10.35 -2.06 12.17
N PRO A 74 -9.03 -1.72 12.09
CA PRO A 74 -8.61 -0.36 11.76
C PRO A 74 -9.09 0.13 10.38
N ILE A 75 -9.24 -0.79 9.43
CA ILE A 75 -9.64 -0.49 8.05
C ILE A 75 -11.16 -0.39 7.97
N ALA A 76 -11.88 -1.33 8.59
CA ALA A 76 -13.33 -1.40 8.55
C ALA A 76 -14.02 -0.37 9.47
N LYS A 77 -13.44 -0.04 10.63
CA LYS A 77 -14.06 0.83 11.65
C LYS A 77 -13.05 1.82 12.28
N PRO A 78 -12.46 2.73 11.50
CA PRO A 78 -11.50 3.72 12.00
C PRO A 78 -12.09 4.67 13.05
N GLU A 79 -13.40 4.90 13.02
CA GLU A 79 -14.14 5.75 13.94
C GLU A 79 -14.06 5.31 15.41
N ILE A 80 -13.95 4.00 15.67
CA ILE A 80 -13.81 3.46 17.02
C ILE A 80 -12.47 3.91 17.62
N PHE A 81 -11.40 3.81 16.83
CA PHE A 81 -10.04 4.23 17.25
C PHE A 81 -9.98 5.75 17.48
N GLN A 82 -10.66 6.54 16.65
CA GLN A 82 -10.76 8.00 16.83
C GLN A 82 -11.51 8.39 18.10
N ARG A 83 -12.62 7.72 18.42
CA ARG A 83 -13.41 7.99 19.64
C ARG A 83 -12.69 7.60 20.92
N VAL A 84 -11.95 6.50 20.89
CA VAL A 84 -11.16 6.02 22.03
C VAL A 84 -9.83 6.79 22.17
N GLY A 85 -9.41 7.53 21.13
CA GLY A 85 -8.19 8.34 21.14
C GLY A 85 -6.90 7.52 21.04
N ILE A 86 -7.01 6.25 20.65
CA ILE A 86 -5.87 5.33 20.50
C ILE A 86 -5.44 5.25 19.04
N LYS A 87 -4.13 5.15 18.80
CA LYS A 87 -3.61 4.90 17.45
C LYS A 87 -3.82 3.43 17.10
N PRO A 88 -4.35 3.12 15.89
CA PRO A 88 -4.48 1.74 15.47
C PRO A 88 -3.10 1.06 15.39
N PRO A 89 -3.01 -0.23 15.74
CA PRO A 89 -1.79 -1.01 15.57
C PRO A 89 -1.37 -1.04 14.10
N LYS A 90 -0.06 -0.90 13.83
CA LYS A 90 0.49 -0.79 12.46
C LYS A 90 1.03 -2.10 11.89
N GLY A 91 1.09 -3.15 12.70
CA GLY A 91 1.67 -4.42 12.29
C GLY A 91 1.53 -5.47 13.37
N VAL A 92 1.58 -6.72 12.95
CA VAL A 92 1.54 -7.90 13.80
C VAL A 92 2.86 -8.65 13.62
N LEU A 93 3.47 -9.10 14.71
CA LEU A 93 4.65 -9.95 14.68
C LEU A 93 4.28 -11.39 15.04
N LEU A 94 4.48 -12.32 14.11
CA LEU A 94 4.30 -13.75 14.35
C LEU A 94 5.64 -14.35 14.83
N TYR A 95 5.69 -14.87 16.06
CA TYR A 95 6.93 -15.43 16.66
C TYR A 95 6.70 -16.80 17.31
N GLY A 96 7.77 -17.59 17.50
CA GLY A 96 7.74 -18.94 18.11
C GLY A 96 8.66 -19.96 17.41
N PRO A 97 8.65 -21.24 17.85
CA PRO A 97 9.56 -22.26 17.32
C PRO A 97 9.26 -22.63 15.85
N PRO A 98 10.26 -23.09 15.07
CA PRO A 98 10.04 -23.53 13.69
C PRO A 98 9.02 -24.68 13.63
N GLY A 99 8.15 -24.69 12.60
CA GLY A 99 7.07 -25.69 12.46
C GLY A 99 5.73 -25.30 13.08
N THR A 100 5.58 -24.08 13.61
CA THR A 100 4.31 -23.58 14.20
C THR A 100 3.49 -22.69 13.24
N GLY A 101 3.59 -22.90 11.92
CA GLY A 101 2.70 -22.27 10.94
C GLY A 101 2.82 -20.75 10.77
N LYS A 102 3.98 -20.13 11.09
CA LYS A 102 4.22 -18.68 10.89
C LYS A 102 4.32 -18.26 9.43
N THR A 103 4.66 -19.22 8.58
CA THR A 103 4.67 -19.10 7.14
C THR A 103 3.87 -20.29 6.63
N PRO A 104 2.74 -20.06 5.92
CA PRO A 104 2.00 -21.14 5.27
C PRO A 104 2.78 -21.71 4.09
#